data_AF-A0A835LL38-F1
#
_entry.id   AF-A0A835LL38-F1
#
_cell.length_a   1.000
_cell.length_b   1.000
_cell.length_c   1.000
_cell.angle_alpha   90.00
_cell.angle_beta   90.00
_cell.angle_gamma   90.00
#
_symmetry.space_group_name_H-M   'P 1'
#
loop_
_entity.id
_entity.type
_entity.pdbx_description
1 polymer ?
#
loop_
_entity_poly.entity_id
_entity_poly.type
_entity_poly.pdbx_seq_one_letter_code
_entity_poly.pdbx_strand_id
1 'polypeptide(L)'
;MNGETPQEVFAMNHKDLAKAGEHWMKETAGACITVAILVATVVFAAAFTVPGGLDNDTGAPYFKDSNLLMFFIISDTLSLFTSCTSLLMLIAIFTSSRYREEDFLISLPKKWIIGVTTLLISIASMMVAFCASLFIVLHHSRFAWVAIPCTLLASVPLTLFILLQFPLLVEVVSSTYGPSIFRKTIKRISY
;
A
#
# COMPACT_ATOMS: atom_id res chain seq x y z
N MET A 1 -16.46 14.15 -46.15
CA MET A 1 -15.80 14.45 -44.86
C MET A 1 -16.21 13.34 -43.92
N ASN A 2 -15.27 12.51 -43.48
CA ASN A 2 -15.57 11.36 -42.63
C ASN A 2 -16.18 11.87 -41.32
N GLY A 3 -17.41 11.45 -41.01
CA GLY A 3 -18.16 11.86 -39.82
C GLY A 3 -17.63 11.21 -38.54
N GLU A 4 -16.32 11.26 -38.33
CA GLU A 4 -15.67 10.71 -37.16
C GLU A 4 -15.95 11.61 -35.95
N THR A 5 -16.37 11.00 -34.85
CA THR A 5 -16.66 11.73 -33.63
C THR A 5 -15.36 12.25 -32.99
N PRO A 6 -15.37 13.39 -32.28
CA PRO A 6 -14.17 13.91 -31.62
C PRO A 6 -13.55 12.92 -30.61
N GLN A 7 -14.34 11.98 -30.06
CA GLN A 7 -13.83 10.89 -29.24
C GLN A 7 -13.03 9.85 -30.04
N GLU A 8 -13.47 9.49 -31.25
CA GLU A 8 -12.72 8.56 -32.12
C GLU A 8 -11.39 9.15 -32.56
N VAL A 9 -11.36 10.43 -32.94
CA VAL A 9 -10.11 11.12 -33.33
C VAL A 9 -9.15 11.23 -32.14
N PHE A 10 -9.67 11.52 -30.94
CA PHE A 10 -8.86 11.56 -29.72
C PHE A 10 -8.31 10.17 -29.37
N ALA A 11 -9.16 9.14 -29.42
CA ALA A 11 -8.77 7.76 -29.15
C ALA A 11 -7.73 7.28 -30.16
N MET A 12 -7.89 7.57 -31.47
CA MET A 12 -6.90 7.21 -32.49
C MET A 12 -5.55 7.89 -32.26
N ASN A 13 -5.54 9.19 -31.96
CA ASN A 13 -4.30 9.92 -31.71
C ASN A 13 -3.59 9.53 -30.40
N HIS A 14 -4.30 8.95 -29.44
CA HIS A 14 -3.75 8.57 -28.13
C HIS A 14 -3.61 7.05 -27.94
N LYS A 15 -3.80 6.23 -28.99
CA LYS A 15 -3.65 4.77 -28.93
C LYS A 15 -2.25 4.34 -28.46
N ASP A 16 -1.21 5.03 -28.93
CA ASP A 16 0.18 4.71 -28.55
C ASP A 16 0.47 5.09 -27.09
N LEU A 17 -0.08 6.22 -26.62
CA LEU A 17 0.00 6.63 -25.21
C LEU A 17 -0.75 5.67 -24.29
N ALA A 18 -1.91 5.16 -24.71
CA ALA A 18 -2.67 4.17 -23.96
C ALA A 18 -1.90 2.84 -23.82
N LYS A 19 -1.27 2.35 -24.90
CA LYS A 19 -0.40 1.17 -24.85
C LYS A 19 0.84 1.38 -23.98
N ALA A 20 1.46 2.56 -24.06
CA ALA A 20 2.60 2.91 -23.22
C ALA A 20 2.19 2.97 -21.74
N GLY A 21 1.03 3.54 -21.42
CA GLY A 21 0.47 3.55 -20.08
C GLY A 21 0.17 2.15 -19.53
N GLU A 22 -0.40 1.27 -20.36
CA GLU A 22 -0.66 -0.12 -19.97
C GLU A 22 0.65 -0.89 -19.68
N HIS A 23 1.67 -0.71 -20.53
CA HIS A 23 3.00 -1.30 -20.31
C HIS A 23 3.62 -0.79 -19.00
N TRP A 24 3.62 0.53 -18.80
CA TRP A 24 4.13 1.16 -17.58
C TRP A 24 3.41 0.66 -16.32
N MET A 25 2.08 0.50 -16.38
CA MET A 25 1.31 -0.04 -15.26
C MET A 25 1.68 -1.50 -14.95
N LYS A 26 1.92 -2.35 -15.96
CA LYS A 26 2.32 -3.76 -15.75
C LYS A 26 3.71 -3.87 -15.14
N GLU A 27 4.67 -3.08 -15.64
CA GLU A 27 6.03 -3.04 -15.11
C GLU A 27 6.03 -2.55 -13.65
N THR A 28 5.30 -1.47 -13.37
CA THR A 28 5.13 -0.93 -12.02
C THR A 28 4.42 -1.92 -11.10
N ALA A 29 3.36 -2.58 -11.57
CA ALA A 29 2.66 -3.61 -10.79
C ALA A 29 3.58 -4.78 -10.43
N GLY A 30 4.45 -5.23 -11.34
CA GLY A 30 5.46 -6.24 -11.07
C GLY A 30 6.41 -5.83 -9.94
N ALA A 31 6.93 -4.60 -9.98
CA ALA A 31 7.76 -4.07 -8.90
C ALA A 31 7.00 -4.00 -7.56
N CYS A 32 5.74 -3.53 -7.58
CA CYS A 32 4.90 -3.47 -6.38
C CYS A 32 4.58 -4.85 -5.79
N ILE A 33 4.38 -5.88 -6.62
CA ILE A 33 4.21 -7.28 -6.18
C ILE A 33 5.46 -7.72 -5.42
N THR A 34 6.66 -7.44 -5.94
CA THR A 34 7.92 -7.78 -5.25
C THR A 34 8.00 -7.08 -3.88
N VAL A 35 7.63 -5.80 -3.81
CA VAL A 35 7.59 -5.06 -2.54
C VAL A 35 6.54 -5.64 -1.58
N ALA A 36 5.35 -6.00 -2.07
CA ALA A 36 4.30 -6.63 -1.26
C ALA A 36 4.77 -7.97 -0.66
N ILE A 37 5.38 -8.82 -1.49
CA ILE A 37 5.96 -10.09 -1.03
C ILE A 37 7.03 -9.86 0.02
N LEU A 38 7.92 -8.88 -0.19
CA LEU A 38 8.96 -8.54 0.77
C LEU A 38 8.36 -8.11 2.12
N VAL A 39 7.39 -7.18 2.11
CA VAL A 39 6.70 -6.74 3.32
C VAL A 39 6.01 -7.91 4.01
N ALA A 40 5.28 -8.74 3.27
CA ALA A 40 4.60 -9.91 3.82
C ALA A 40 5.59 -10.89 4.48
N THR A 41 6.75 -11.12 3.86
CA THR A 41 7.79 -12.02 4.39
C THR A 41 8.39 -11.47 5.68
N VAL A 42 8.74 -10.18 5.69
CA VAL A 42 9.35 -9.53 6.87
C VAL A 42 8.40 -9.52 8.06
N VAL A 43 7.14 -9.15 7.83
CA VAL A 43 6.12 -9.05 8.87
C VAL A 43 5.71 -10.45 9.35
N PHE A 44 5.65 -11.44 8.45
CA PHE A 44 5.41 -12.84 8.85
C PHE A 44 6.52 -13.38 9.74
N ALA A 45 7.79 -13.11 9.40
CA ALA A 45 8.91 -13.46 10.26
C ALA A 45 8.83 -12.74 11.61
N ALA A 46 8.48 -11.45 11.60
CA ALA A 46 8.32 -10.63 12.80
C ALA A 46 7.24 -11.16 13.75
N ALA A 47 6.13 -11.69 13.22
CA ALA A 47 5.05 -12.29 14.00
C ALA A 47 5.52 -13.48 14.87
N PHE A 48 6.47 -14.28 14.38
CA PHE A 48 7.02 -15.41 15.13
C PHE A 48 8.18 -15.02 16.04
N THR A 49 8.85 -13.90 15.75
CA THR A 49 9.89 -13.35 16.61
C THR A 49 9.26 -12.33 17.58
N VAL A 50 8.58 -12.81 18.62
CA VAL A 50 7.93 -11.94 19.62
C VAL A 50 8.96 -10.98 20.23
N PRO A 51 8.82 -9.65 20.03
CA PRO A 51 9.70 -8.68 20.66
C PRO A 51 9.49 -8.73 22.18
N GLY A 52 10.54 -9.07 22.94
CA GLY A 52 10.52 -9.15 24.40
C GLY A 52 10.63 -10.55 25.01
N GLY A 53 10.55 -11.62 24.21
CA GLY A 53 10.76 -13.00 24.67
C GLY A 53 9.57 -13.62 25.42
N LEU A 54 9.65 -14.94 25.62
CA LEU A 54 8.68 -15.74 26.37
C LEU A 54 9.17 -15.88 27.82
N ASP A 55 8.25 -15.78 28.77
CA ASP A 55 8.54 -16.10 30.16
C ASP A 55 8.73 -17.62 30.34
N ASN A 56 9.85 -18.02 30.95
CA ASN A 56 10.30 -19.41 31.01
C ASN A 56 9.47 -20.29 31.96
N ASP A 57 8.76 -19.68 32.93
CA ASP A 57 7.94 -20.40 33.90
C ASP A 57 6.49 -20.59 33.45
N THR A 58 5.95 -19.64 32.66
CA THR A 58 4.52 -19.61 32.33
C THR A 58 4.21 -19.93 30.86
N GLY A 59 5.24 -19.96 29.99
CA GLY A 59 5.04 -20.14 28.54
C GLY A 59 4.22 -19.02 27.89
N ALA A 60 4.08 -17.88 28.57
CA ALA A 60 3.37 -16.69 28.10
C ALA A 60 4.38 -15.62 27.66
N PRO A 61 4.05 -14.76 26.68
CA PRO A 61 4.91 -13.63 26.35
C PRO A 61 5.13 -12.78 27.60
N TYR A 62 6.39 -12.45 27.90
CA TYR A 62 6.80 -11.72 29.10
C TYR A 62 6.04 -10.39 29.27
N PHE A 63 5.57 -9.86 28.14
CA PHE A 63 4.74 -8.67 28.03
C PHE A 63 3.24 -9.01 27.93
N LYS A 64 2.65 -9.51 29.02
CA LYS A 64 1.19 -9.72 29.10
C LYS A 64 0.38 -8.42 29.25
N ASP A 65 1.01 -7.32 29.66
CA ASP A 65 0.30 -6.09 30.09
C ASP A 65 0.80 -4.77 29.46
N SER A 66 1.56 -4.79 28.35
CA SER A 66 1.91 -3.54 27.66
C SER A 66 1.06 -3.33 26.42
N ASN A 67 0.41 -2.16 26.36
CA ASN A 67 -0.31 -1.69 25.19
C ASN A 67 0.55 -1.78 23.91
N LEU A 68 1.88 -1.62 24.01
CA LEU A 68 2.83 -1.66 22.89
C LEU A 68 2.89 -3.03 22.20
N LEU A 69 2.86 -4.14 22.95
CA LEU A 69 2.88 -5.48 22.34
C LEU A 69 1.55 -5.77 21.63
N MET A 70 0.42 -5.32 22.19
CA MET A 70 -0.87 -5.45 21.53
C MET A 70 -0.94 -4.60 20.26
N PHE A 71 -0.43 -3.36 20.30
CA PHE A 71 -0.29 -2.52 19.10
C PHE A 71 0.63 -3.17 18.06
N PHE A 72 1.74 -3.78 18.48
CA PHE A 72 2.63 -4.52 17.58
C PHE A 72 1.88 -5.65 16.87
N ILE A 73 1.22 -6.55 17.60
CA ILE A 73 0.51 -7.71 17.00
C ILE A 73 -0.60 -7.25 16.05
N ILE A 74 -1.40 -6.26 16.45
CA ILE A 74 -2.50 -5.75 15.61
C ILE A 74 -1.94 -5.11 14.33
N SER A 75 -0.91 -4.29 14.46
CA SER A 75 -0.29 -3.60 13.33
C SER A 75 0.43 -4.56 12.38
N ASP A 76 1.09 -5.58 12.93
CA ASP A 76 1.76 -6.64 12.18
C ASP A 76 0.75 -7.49 11.39
N THR A 77 -0.32 -7.95 12.05
CA THR A 77 -1.40 -8.71 11.40
C THR A 77 -2.11 -7.88 10.31
N LEU A 78 -2.39 -6.60 10.58
CA LEU A 78 -3.00 -5.69 9.62
C LEU A 78 -2.08 -5.48 8.41
N SER A 79 -0.78 -5.34 8.64
CA SER A 79 0.22 -5.21 7.58
C SER A 79 0.25 -6.45 6.68
N LEU A 80 0.22 -7.65 7.27
CA LEU A 80 0.16 -8.91 6.51
C LEU A 80 -1.08 -9.00 5.64
N PHE A 81 -2.26 -8.79 6.25
CA PHE A 81 -3.51 -8.95 5.53
C PHE A 81 -3.64 -7.94 4.37
N THR A 82 -3.26 -6.69 4.62
CA THR A 82 -3.28 -5.63 3.60
C THR A 82 -2.23 -5.88 2.51
N SER A 83 -1.05 -6.41 2.84
CA SER A 83 -0.05 -6.81 1.84
C SER A 83 -0.54 -7.96 0.96
N CYS A 84 -1.10 -9.01 1.54
CA CYS A 84 -1.67 -10.13 0.79
C CYS A 84 -2.82 -9.67 -0.12
N THR A 85 -3.68 -8.76 0.36
CA THR A 85 -4.77 -8.18 -0.44
C THR A 85 -4.22 -7.38 -1.62
N SER A 86 -3.19 -6.56 -1.39
CA SER A 86 -2.50 -5.82 -2.45
C SER A 86 -1.88 -6.75 -3.48
N LEU A 87 -1.19 -7.79 -3.02
CA LEU A 87 -0.56 -8.81 -3.86
C LEU A 87 -1.60 -9.47 -4.78
N LEU A 88 -2.74 -9.90 -4.24
CA LEU A 88 -3.84 -10.47 -5.03
C LEU A 88 -4.39 -9.49 -6.06
N MET A 89 -4.59 -8.22 -5.69
CA MET A 89 -5.05 -7.18 -6.60
C MET A 89 -4.05 -6.88 -7.73
N LEU A 90 -2.76 -6.83 -7.41
CA LEU A 90 -1.70 -6.59 -8.39
C LEU A 90 -1.48 -7.79 -9.32
N ILE A 91 -1.53 -9.02 -8.79
CA ILE A 91 -1.51 -10.25 -9.60
C ILE A 91 -2.74 -10.31 -10.51
N ALA A 92 -3.91 -9.88 -10.02
CA ALA A 92 -5.10 -9.82 -10.84
C ALA A 92 -4.91 -8.87 -12.03
N ILE A 93 -4.18 -7.77 -11.90
CA ILE A 93 -3.85 -6.86 -13.02
C ILE A 93 -2.93 -7.56 -14.02
N PHE A 94 -1.86 -8.19 -13.55
CA PHE A 94 -0.88 -8.88 -14.39
C PHE A 94 -1.51 -10.05 -15.16
N THR A 95 -2.36 -10.82 -14.49
CA THR A 95 -3.01 -12.02 -15.05
C THR A 95 -4.18 -11.65 -15.97
N SER A 96 -4.95 -10.62 -15.62
CA SER A 96 -6.17 -10.31 -16.37
C SER A 96 -5.93 -9.62 -17.71
N SER A 97 -4.74 -9.02 -17.92
CA SER A 97 -4.27 -8.66 -19.27
C SER A 97 -4.38 -9.82 -20.27
N ARG A 98 -4.40 -11.07 -19.79
CA ARG A 98 -4.43 -12.27 -20.61
C ARG A 98 -5.83 -12.86 -20.81
N TYR A 99 -6.88 -12.37 -20.13
CA TYR A 99 -8.12 -13.16 -19.93
C TYR A 99 -9.48 -12.48 -20.13
N ARG A 100 -9.61 -11.18 -20.46
CA ARG A 100 -10.92 -10.61 -20.87
C ARG A 100 -10.79 -9.23 -21.54
N GLU A 101 -11.22 -9.10 -22.79
CA GLU A 101 -10.92 -7.94 -23.66
C GLU A 101 -11.96 -6.80 -23.68
N GLU A 102 -13.08 -6.86 -22.95
CA GLU A 102 -14.21 -5.95 -23.26
C GLU A 102 -14.68 -5.01 -22.11
N ASP A 103 -14.50 -5.37 -20.83
CA ASP A 103 -14.83 -4.50 -19.67
C ASP A 103 -13.59 -4.08 -18.83
N PHE A 104 -12.39 -4.44 -19.31
CA PHE A 104 -11.20 -4.47 -18.48
C PHE A 104 -10.49 -3.11 -18.38
N LEU A 105 -10.49 -2.29 -19.45
CA LEU A 105 -9.79 -1.00 -19.48
C LEU A 105 -10.34 0.04 -18.49
N ILE A 106 -11.63 -0.04 -18.14
CA ILE A 106 -12.25 0.87 -17.16
C ILE A 106 -12.08 0.35 -15.71
N SER A 107 -11.99 -0.97 -15.53
CA SER A 107 -11.83 -1.59 -14.19
C SER A 107 -10.36 -1.77 -13.78
N LEU A 108 -9.42 -1.77 -14.73
CA LEU A 108 -7.97 -1.83 -14.54
C LEU A 108 -7.42 -0.70 -13.65
N PRO A 109 -7.69 0.60 -13.93
CA PRO A 109 -7.18 1.69 -13.11
C PRO A 109 -7.70 1.61 -11.67
N LYS A 110 -8.97 1.23 -11.50
CA LYS A 110 -9.60 1.08 -10.18
C LYS A 110 -8.94 -0.03 -9.36
N LYS A 111 -8.72 -1.21 -9.94
CA LYS A 111 -8.03 -2.32 -9.26
C LYS A 111 -6.58 -1.97 -8.94
N TRP A 112 -5.90 -1.26 -9.84
CA TRP A 112 -4.54 -0.76 -9.62
C TRP A 112 -4.45 0.21 -8.45
N ILE A 113 -5.35 1.20 -8.41
CA ILE A 113 -5.48 2.15 -7.30
C ILE A 113 -5.71 1.41 -5.97
N ILE A 114 -6.63 0.44 -5.92
CA ILE A 114 -6.91 -0.33 -4.70
C ILE A 114 -5.70 -1.16 -4.28
N GLY A 115 -5.00 -1.80 -5.23
CA GLY A 115 -3.78 -2.55 -4.96
C GLY A 115 -2.66 -1.67 -4.39
N VAL A 116 -2.39 -0.52 -5.01
CA VAL A 116 -1.35 0.40 -4.55
C VAL A 116 -1.73 0.98 -3.18
N THR A 117 -2.95 1.48 -2.98
CA THR A 117 -3.39 2.03 -1.68
C THR A 117 -3.27 1.03 -0.54
N THR A 118 -3.71 -0.21 -0.75
CA THR A 118 -3.56 -1.27 0.27
C THR A 118 -2.09 -1.61 0.56
N LEU A 119 -1.21 -1.56 -0.45
CA LEU A 119 0.24 -1.69 -0.25
C LEU A 119 0.81 -0.56 0.60
N LEU A 120 0.39 0.67 0.32
CA LEU A 120 0.85 1.84 1.07
C LEU A 120 0.40 1.75 2.54
N ILE A 121 -0.83 1.30 2.80
CA ILE A 121 -1.34 1.06 4.16
C ILE A 121 -0.53 -0.04 4.86
N SER A 122 -0.20 -1.12 4.16
CA SER A 122 0.64 -2.21 4.69
C SER A 122 2.02 -1.69 5.14
N ILE A 123 2.70 -0.92 4.29
CA ILE A 123 4.01 -0.34 4.63
C ILE A 123 3.89 0.61 5.84
N ALA A 124 2.82 1.41 5.93
CA ALA A 124 2.57 2.27 7.10
C ALA A 124 2.44 1.44 8.38
N SER A 125 1.62 0.39 8.32
CA SER A 125 1.37 -0.53 9.43
C SER A 125 2.65 -1.28 9.85
N MET A 126 3.50 -1.65 8.90
CA MET A 126 4.83 -2.21 9.17
C MET A 126 5.74 -1.20 9.90
N MET A 127 5.73 0.08 9.51
CA MET A 127 6.53 1.11 10.20
C MET A 127 6.05 1.34 11.64
N VAL A 128 4.75 1.30 11.88
CA VAL A 128 4.18 1.37 13.24
C VAL A 128 4.60 0.16 14.07
N ALA A 129 4.53 -1.06 13.51
CA ALA A 129 5.00 -2.28 14.17
C ALA A 129 6.50 -2.20 14.50
N PHE A 130 7.32 -1.69 13.57
CA PHE A 130 8.75 -1.49 13.80
C PHE A 130 9.04 -0.46 14.91
N CYS A 131 8.28 0.65 14.97
CA CYS A 131 8.41 1.60 16.08
C CYS A 131 8.03 0.95 17.41
N ALA A 132 6.91 0.22 17.47
CA ALA A 132 6.47 -0.47 18.67
C ALA A 132 7.50 -1.50 19.15
N SER A 133 8.08 -2.29 18.25
CA SER A 133 9.12 -3.27 18.59
C SER A 133 10.40 -2.60 19.08
N LEU A 134 10.85 -1.50 18.45
CA LEU A 134 11.99 -0.72 18.94
C LEU A 134 11.72 -0.14 20.33
N PHE A 135 10.54 0.41 20.60
CA PHE A 135 10.19 0.90 21.93
C PHE A 135 10.22 -0.22 22.97
N ILE A 136 9.72 -1.41 22.65
CA ILE A 136 9.77 -2.58 23.54
C ILE A 136 11.23 -2.97 23.85
N VAL A 137 12.09 -3.06 22.82
CA VAL A 137 13.50 -3.45 22.99
C VAL A 137 14.32 -2.40 23.72
N LEU A 138 14.08 -1.12 23.42
CA LEU A 138 14.79 0.02 24.03
C LEU A 138 14.36 0.26 25.47
N HIS A 139 13.09 0.04 25.81
CA HIS A 139 12.60 0.16 27.18
C HIS A 139 13.30 -0.84 28.13
N HIS A 140 13.70 -2.00 27.62
CA HIS A 140 14.41 -3.01 28.40
C HIS A 140 15.94 -2.79 28.44
N SER A 141 16.51 -2.08 27.45
CA SER A 141 17.95 -1.93 27.34
C SER A 141 18.47 -0.81 28.25
N ARG A 142 19.29 -1.19 29.24
CA ARG A 142 20.08 -0.31 30.11
C ARG A 142 21.09 0.59 29.34
N PHE A 143 21.19 0.44 28.02
CA PHE A 143 22.09 1.15 27.11
C PHE A 143 21.36 2.25 26.33
N ALA A 144 20.96 3.32 27.01
CA ALA A 144 20.34 4.50 26.41
C ALA A 144 21.18 5.14 25.28
N TRP A 145 22.49 4.87 25.24
CA TRP A 145 23.40 5.38 24.20
C TRP A 145 23.17 4.75 22.82
N VAL A 146 22.66 3.51 22.75
CA VAL A 146 22.31 2.82 21.49
C VAL A 146 20.90 3.19 21.02
N ALA A 147 20.04 3.66 21.92
CA ALA A 147 18.69 4.12 21.58
C ALA A 147 18.71 5.30 20.60
N ILE A 148 19.58 6.28 20.87
CA ILE A 148 19.66 7.53 20.10
C ILE A 148 19.91 7.27 18.59
N PRO A 149 20.95 6.52 18.17
CA PRO A 149 21.17 6.25 16.75
C PRO A 149 20.06 5.36 16.15
N CYS A 150 19.51 4.39 16.90
CA CYS A 150 18.41 3.56 16.41
C CYS A 150 17.13 4.37 16.16
N THR A 151 16.77 5.27 17.07
CA THR A 151 15.61 6.16 16.90
C THR A 151 15.82 7.14 15.75
N LEU A 152 17.03 7.70 15.61
CA LEU A 152 17.37 8.58 14.50
C LEU A 152 17.24 7.83 13.16
N LEU A 153 17.77 6.62 13.08
CA LEU A 153 17.72 5.79 11.87
C LEU A 153 16.29 5.37 11.53
N ALA A 154 15.46 5.03 12.52
CA ALA A 154 14.05 4.68 12.34
C ALA A 154 13.18 5.89 11.91
N SER A 155 13.57 7.10 12.30
CA SER A 155 12.84 8.32 11.94
C SER A 155 12.96 8.67 10.45
N VAL A 156 14.04 8.25 9.78
CA VAL A 156 14.27 8.56 8.36
C VAL A 156 13.22 7.89 7.45
N PRO A 157 12.99 6.56 7.51
CA PRO A 157 11.92 5.92 6.77
C PRO A 157 10.54 6.50 7.10
N LEU A 158 10.25 6.79 8.37
CA LEU A 158 8.97 7.35 8.81
C LEU A 158 8.72 8.74 8.19
N THR A 159 9.73 9.60 8.21
CA THR A 159 9.62 10.97 7.67
C THR A 159 9.46 10.94 6.15
N LEU A 160 10.22 10.08 5.46
CA LEU A 160 10.07 9.86 4.02
C LEU A 160 8.67 9.36 3.67
N PHE A 161 8.14 8.41 4.45
CA PHE A 161 6.78 7.91 4.27
C PHE A 161 5.74 9.03 4.42
N ILE A 162 5.83 9.86 5.46
CA ILE A 162 4.88 10.97 5.66
C ILE A 162 4.99 11.98 4.50
N LEU A 163 6.21 12.31 4.06
CA LEU A 163 6.43 13.32 3.02
C LEU A 163 5.96 12.87 1.64
N LEU A 164 6.25 11.62 1.25
CA LEU A 164 5.92 11.10 -0.08
C LEU A 164 4.55 10.45 -0.14
N GLN A 165 4.18 9.68 0.87
CA GLN A 165 3.04 8.77 0.80
C GLN A 165 1.72 9.44 1.21
N PHE A 166 1.77 10.40 2.12
CA PHE A 166 0.58 11.15 2.55
C PHE A 166 -0.07 11.97 1.42
N PRO A 167 0.66 12.79 0.63
CA PRO A 167 0.05 13.52 -0.49
C PRO A 167 -0.48 12.55 -1.56
N LEU A 168 0.24 11.46 -1.84
CA LEU A 168 -0.21 10.44 -2.80
C LEU A 168 -1.48 9.73 -2.32
N LEU A 169 -1.57 9.36 -1.04
CA LEU A 169 -2.78 8.74 -0.49
C LEU A 169 -3.97 9.69 -0.55
N VAL A 170 -3.78 10.97 -0.20
CA VAL A 170 -4.83 11.99 -0.27
C VAL A 170 -5.31 12.18 -1.71
N GLU A 171 -4.38 12.27 -2.66
CA GLU A 171 -4.71 12.41 -4.09
C GLU A 171 -5.47 11.19 -4.62
N VAL A 172 -5.03 9.99 -4.27
CA VAL A 172 -5.66 8.75 -4.73
C VAL A 172 -7.04 8.51 -4.09
N VAL A 173 -7.19 8.79 -2.79
CA VAL A 173 -8.49 8.72 -2.09
C VAL A 173 -9.43 9.79 -2.63
N SER A 174 -8.95 11.02 -2.82
CA SER A 174 -9.71 12.11 -3.44
C SER A 174 -10.09 11.78 -4.89
N SER A 175 -9.23 11.09 -5.65
CA SER A 175 -9.57 10.66 -7.00
C SER A 175 -10.60 9.52 -7.04
N THR A 176 -10.62 8.67 -6.00
CA THR A 176 -11.53 7.51 -5.93
C THR A 176 -12.89 7.88 -5.34
N TYR A 177 -12.92 8.77 -4.34
CA TYR A 177 -14.12 9.18 -3.60
C TYR A 177 -14.54 10.63 -3.84
N GLY A 178 -13.72 11.42 -4.53
CA GLY A 178 -14.03 12.81 -4.86
C GLY A 178 -15.27 12.92 -5.75
N PRO A 179 -15.93 14.08 -5.74
CA PRO A 179 -17.17 14.28 -6.47
C PRO A 179 -16.92 14.02 -7.94
N SER A 180 -17.55 12.96 -8.46
CA SER A 180 -17.71 12.62 -9.87
C SER A 180 -17.57 13.88 -10.75
N ILE A 181 -16.40 14.03 -11.38
CA ILE A 181 -16.14 15.08 -12.39
C ILE A 181 -17.11 14.93 -13.59
N PHE A 182 -17.90 13.85 -13.63
CA PHE A 182 -18.98 13.63 -14.60
C PHE A 182 -20.31 14.33 -14.29
N ARG A 183 -20.50 14.99 -13.14
CA ARG A 183 -21.76 15.70 -12.81
C ARG A 183 -21.78 17.19 -13.17
N LYS A 184 -20.98 17.66 -14.14
CA LYS A 184 -21.07 19.07 -14.59
C LYS A 184 -21.54 19.29 -16.03
N THR A 185 -21.68 18.25 -16.86
CA THR A 185 -22.05 18.46 -18.28
C THR A 185 -23.56 18.29 -18.56
N ILE A 186 -24.32 17.55 -17.74
CA ILE A 186 -25.78 17.30 -17.94
C ILE A 186 -26.66 18.44 -17.36
N LYS A 187 -26.14 19.66 -17.22
CA LYS A 187 -26.96 20.84 -16.85
C LYS A 187 -26.88 22.00 -17.85
N ARG A 188 -26.19 21.82 -18.99
CA ARG A 188 -26.06 22.85 -20.04
C ARG A 188 -26.77 22.54 -21.36
N ILE A 189 -27.59 21.49 -21.44
CA ILE A 189 -28.33 21.13 -22.68
C ILE A 189 -29.84 21.12 -22.44
N SER A 190 -30.33 21.91 -21.48
CA SER A 190 -31.76 22.06 -21.21
C SER A 190 -32.11 23.54 -21.09
N TYR A 191 -31.89 24.29 -22.17
CA TYR A 191 -32.61 25.52 -22.50
C TYR A 191 -32.62 25.68 -24.02
#